data_AF-A0A452ZBD6-F1
#
_entry.id   AF-A0A452ZBD6-F1
#
_cell.length_a   1.000
_cell.length_b   1.000
_cell.length_c   1.000
_cell.angle_alpha   90.00
_cell.angle_beta   90.00
_cell.angle_gamma   90.00
#
_symmetry.space_group_name_H-M   'P 1'
#
loop_
_entity.id
_entity.type
_entity.pdbx_description
1 polymer ?
#
loop_
_entity_poly.entity_id
_entity_poly.type
_entity_poly.pdbx_seq_one_letter_code
_entity_poly.pdbx_strand_id
1 'polypeptide(L)'
;KSDFKPGVMEDSNNMLRSLLNGLDNEDHSQPTMVESLFHSQVVKYVSSKECKHTSITFEDLDLSLAIPPKKHASIEDCLDLYVTGVIDDWYCTDCSAAGNASLNQEGTTVNDSQHEQLDNKTYMQKESSYPADEQTMTTNQNNGKLPVLDNNANQMEERHKKLKEEEKIYRTAIVQYHITKAAPILTIQLKRFDYSHPDKLDKLQEHVSFQDTLHITKFMHLG
;
A
#
# COMPACT_ATOMS: atom_id res chain seq x y z
N LYS A 1 16.30 19.99 0.31
CA LYS A 1 17.64 20.19 -0.31
C LYS A 1 17.95 18.92 -1.08
N SER A 2 18.20 19.01 -2.38
CA SER A 2 18.47 17.82 -3.20
C SER A 2 19.89 17.30 -2.96
N ASP A 3 20.07 15.98 -3.05
CA ASP A 3 21.34 15.25 -2.88
C ASP A 3 22.18 15.15 -4.17
N PHE A 4 21.78 15.83 -5.26
CA PHE A 4 22.52 15.80 -6.52
C PHE A 4 23.94 16.36 -6.37
N LYS A 5 24.92 15.58 -6.86
CA LYS A 5 26.35 15.95 -6.78
C LYS A 5 26.82 16.53 -8.12
N PRO A 6 27.53 17.67 -8.11
CA PRO A 6 28.11 18.23 -9.32
C PRO A 6 29.02 17.22 -10.04
N GLY A 7 28.84 17.07 -11.36
CA GLY A 7 29.65 16.17 -12.19
C GLY A 7 29.26 14.69 -12.11
N VAL A 8 28.22 14.33 -11.36
CA VAL A 8 27.66 12.97 -11.30
C VAL A 8 26.47 12.87 -12.25
N MET A 9 26.37 11.76 -12.98
CA MET A 9 25.21 11.45 -13.81
C MET A 9 24.05 11.01 -12.92
N GLU A 10 22.89 11.64 -13.10
CA GLU A 10 21.70 11.42 -12.27
C GLU A 10 20.53 10.90 -13.11
N ASP A 11 19.59 10.23 -12.44
CA ASP A 11 18.35 9.76 -13.06
C ASP A 11 17.36 10.91 -13.30
N SER A 12 16.87 11.04 -14.53
CA SER A 12 16.00 12.16 -14.92
C SER A 12 14.64 12.12 -14.24
N ASN A 13 14.13 10.94 -13.88
CA ASN A 13 12.88 10.82 -13.15
C ASN A 13 13.05 11.24 -11.69
N ASN A 14 14.17 10.89 -11.05
CA ASN A 14 14.51 11.40 -9.72
C ASN A 14 14.67 12.93 -9.72
N MET A 15 15.29 13.48 -10.79
CA MET A 15 15.39 14.93 -10.97
C MET A 15 14.03 15.60 -11.12
N LEU A 16 13.12 15.03 -11.93
CA LEU A 16 11.77 15.54 -12.09
C LEU A 16 11.00 15.54 -10.76
N ARG A 17 11.04 14.43 -10.00
CA ARG A 17 10.41 14.35 -8.67
C ARG A 17 10.96 15.39 -7.71
N SER A 18 12.29 15.56 -7.69
CA SER A 18 12.93 16.58 -6.86
C SER A 18 12.50 18.00 -7.22
N LEU A 19 12.33 18.29 -8.51
CA LEU A 19 11.85 19.60 -8.99
C LEU A 19 10.39 19.84 -8.61
N LEU A 20 9.50 18.88 -8.88
CA LEU A 20 8.08 18.99 -8.55
C LEU A 20 7.88 19.16 -7.04
N ASN A 21 8.57 18.37 -6.22
CA ASN A 21 8.53 18.53 -4.76
C ASN A 21 9.07 19.89 -4.33
N GLY A 22 10.12 20.41 -4.97
CA GLY A 22 10.63 21.76 -4.69
C GLY A 22 9.58 22.83 -4.95
N LEU A 23 8.93 22.79 -6.11
CA LEU A 23 7.87 23.72 -6.50
C LEU A 23 6.67 23.64 -5.57
N ASP A 24 6.26 22.42 -5.19
CA ASP A 24 5.11 22.20 -4.31
C ASP A 24 5.36 22.76 -2.91
N ASN A 25 6.59 22.60 -2.38
CA ASN A 25 6.98 23.16 -1.08
C ASN A 25 7.12 24.70 -1.08
N GLU A 26 7.42 25.30 -2.23
CA GLU A 26 7.53 26.76 -2.40
C GLU A 26 6.18 27.44 -2.64
N ASP A 27 5.19 26.69 -3.13
CA ASP A 27 3.84 27.19 -3.37
C ASP A 27 2.99 27.13 -2.08
N HIS A 28 2.36 28.25 -1.74
CA HIS A 28 1.49 28.37 -0.56
C HIS A 28 0.01 28.49 -0.95
N SER A 29 -0.32 28.33 -2.24
CA SER A 29 -1.70 28.26 -2.70
C SER A 29 -2.33 26.91 -2.38
N GLN A 30 -3.67 26.86 -2.38
CA GLN A 30 -4.42 25.63 -2.24
C GLN A 30 -5.53 25.56 -3.30
N PRO A 31 -5.49 24.58 -4.23
CA PRO A 31 -4.39 23.64 -4.47
C PRO A 31 -3.16 24.33 -5.08
N THR A 32 -1.97 23.74 -4.89
CA THR A 32 -0.74 24.23 -5.55
C THR A 32 -0.82 24.05 -7.06
N MET A 33 0.08 24.70 -7.81
CA MET A 33 0.22 24.44 -9.24
C MET A 33 0.54 22.96 -9.53
N VAL A 34 1.39 22.35 -8.69
CA VAL A 34 1.81 20.94 -8.86
C VAL A 34 0.63 20.01 -8.62
N GLU A 35 -0.14 20.23 -7.55
CA GLU A 35 -1.38 19.52 -7.25
C GLU A 35 -2.41 19.68 -8.38
N SER A 36 -2.52 20.88 -8.96
CA SER A 36 -3.49 21.14 -10.02
C SER A 36 -3.15 20.48 -11.35
N LEU A 37 -1.86 20.41 -11.70
CA LEU A 37 -1.40 19.99 -13.02
C LEU A 37 -0.94 18.54 -13.11
N PHE A 38 -0.37 17.98 -12.04
CA PHE A 38 0.27 16.67 -12.06
C PHE A 38 -0.40 15.64 -11.18
N HIS A 39 -1.14 16.06 -10.14
CA HIS A 39 -1.72 15.13 -9.18
C HIS A 39 -2.93 14.39 -9.76
N SER A 40 -2.71 13.10 -10.01
CA SER A 40 -3.68 12.13 -10.47
C SER A 40 -3.96 11.11 -9.37
N GLN A 41 -5.14 10.54 -9.34
CA GLN A 41 -5.55 9.57 -8.33
C GLN A 41 -5.94 8.23 -8.96
N VAL A 42 -5.70 7.17 -8.19
CA VAL A 42 -6.03 5.79 -8.55
C VAL A 42 -6.77 5.13 -7.39
N VAL A 43 -7.71 4.26 -7.71
CA VAL A 43 -8.30 3.31 -6.75
C VAL A 43 -7.68 1.95 -6.97
N LYS A 44 -7.28 1.31 -5.87
CA LYS A 44 -6.69 -0.02 -5.85
C LYS A 44 -7.66 -0.98 -5.16
N TYR A 45 -7.99 -2.06 -5.84
CA TYR A 45 -8.74 -3.19 -5.32
C TYR A 45 -7.80 -4.35 -5.07
N VAL A 46 -7.88 -4.96 -3.89
CA VAL A 46 -7.16 -6.19 -3.58
C VAL A 46 -8.17 -7.24 -3.14
N SER A 47 -8.37 -8.27 -3.95
CA SER A 47 -9.37 -9.32 -3.71
C SER A 47 -8.70 -10.67 -3.53
N SER A 48 -9.00 -11.37 -2.43
CA SER A 48 -8.50 -12.73 -2.20
C SER A 48 -9.03 -13.70 -3.27
N LYS A 49 -8.22 -14.69 -3.65
CA LYS A 49 -8.66 -15.77 -4.54
C LYS A 49 -9.40 -16.90 -3.80
N GLU A 50 -9.32 -16.90 -2.47
CA GLU A 50 -9.78 -17.98 -1.59
C GLU A 50 -11.02 -17.61 -0.77
N CYS A 51 -11.36 -16.31 -0.70
CA CYS A 51 -12.57 -15.84 -0.02
C CYS A 51 -13.17 -14.63 -0.73
N LYS A 52 -14.28 -14.10 -0.21
CA LYS A 52 -14.99 -12.94 -0.79
C LYS A 52 -14.43 -11.59 -0.32
N HIS A 53 -13.32 -11.59 0.42
CA HIS A 53 -12.74 -10.38 0.97
C HIS A 53 -12.10 -9.53 -0.12
N THR A 54 -12.48 -8.26 -0.17
CA THR A 54 -11.91 -7.24 -1.05
C THR A 54 -11.61 -5.99 -0.23
N SER A 55 -10.36 -5.52 -0.30
CA SER A 55 -9.92 -4.23 0.23
C SER A 55 -9.86 -3.19 -0.88
N ILE A 56 -10.19 -1.94 -0.54
CA ILE A 56 -10.17 -0.79 -1.46
C ILE A 56 -9.31 0.31 -0.84
N THR A 57 -8.33 0.83 -1.57
CA THR A 57 -7.50 1.97 -1.18
C THR A 57 -7.46 3.03 -2.26
N PHE A 58 -7.38 4.30 -1.87
CA PHE A 58 -7.20 5.43 -2.78
C PHE A 58 -5.77 5.92 -2.62
N GLU A 59 -5.07 6.08 -3.74
CA GLU A 59 -3.65 6.36 -3.80
C GLU A 59 -3.37 7.40 -4.90
N ASP A 60 -2.19 8.01 -4.85
CA ASP A 60 -1.69 8.86 -5.93
C ASP A 60 -1.25 7.98 -7.10
N LEU A 61 -1.57 8.40 -8.32
CA LEU A 61 -1.21 7.66 -9.52
C LEU A 61 0.28 7.85 -9.84
N ASP A 62 1.06 6.77 -9.69
CA ASP A 62 2.45 6.69 -10.14
C ASP A 62 2.57 5.77 -11.37
N LEU A 63 2.75 6.35 -12.56
CA LEU A 63 2.92 5.62 -13.83
C LEU A 63 4.38 5.22 -14.08
N SER A 64 4.99 4.57 -13.11
CA SER A 64 6.31 3.94 -13.24
C SER A 64 6.16 2.49 -13.74
N LEU A 65 5.96 2.35 -15.05
CA LEU A 65 5.52 1.13 -15.73
C LEU A 65 6.66 0.13 -15.97
N ALA A 66 6.41 -1.13 -15.64
CA ALA A 66 7.28 -2.23 -16.06
C ALA A 66 7.10 -2.51 -17.57
N ILE A 67 8.18 -2.90 -18.24
CA ILE A 67 8.13 -3.28 -19.65
C ILE A 67 7.89 -4.80 -19.72
N PRO A 68 6.78 -5.26 -20.33
CA PRO A 68 6.53 -6.69 -20.45
C PRO A 68 7.56 -7.34 -21.37
N PRO A 69 7.97 -8.61 -21.11
CA PRO A 69 8.96 -9.33 -21.91
C PRO A 69 8.34 -9.83 -23.24
N LYS A 70 7.89 -8.88 -24.08
CA LYS A 70 7.34 -9.11 -25.41
C LYS A 70 8.27 -8.49 -26.44
N LYS A 71 8.37 -9.12 -27.62
CA LYS A 71 9.23 -8.67 -28.73
C LYS A 71 8.90 -7.24 -29.20
N HIS A 72 7.62 -6.87 -29.16
CA HIS A 72 7.10 -5.58 -29.59
C HIS A 72 6.11 -5.07 -28.54
N ALA A 73 6.61 -4.60 -27.40
CA ALA A 73 5.76 -4.01 -26.37
C ALA A 73 5.29 -2.61 -26.79
N SER A 74 4.05 -2.25 -26.46
CA SER A 74 3.54 -0.87 -26.54
C SER A 74 3.37 -0.23 -25.17
N ILE A 75 3.10 1.08 -25.11
CA ILE A 75 2.72 1.76 -23.85
C ILE A 75 1.44 1.14 -23.27
N GLU A 76 0.48 0.78 -24.12
CA GLU A 76 -0.76 0.12 -23.70
C GLU A 76 -0.49 -1.24 -23.08
N ASP A 77 0.45 -2.03 -23.62
CA ASP A 77 0.89 -3.29 -22.98
C ASP A 77 1.49 -3.04 -21.58
N CYS A 78 2.24 -1.96 -21.41
CA CYS A 78 2.83 -1.59 -20.12
C CYS A 78 1.76 -1.15 -19.12
N LEU A 79 0.74 -0.42 -19.58
CA LEU A 79 -0.40 -0.01 -18.75
C LEU A 79 -1.29 -1.19 -18.38
N ASP A 80 -1.52 -2.13 -19.31
CA ASP A 80 -2.25 -3.38 -19.04
C ASP A 80 -1.56 -4.20 -17.95
N LEU A 81 -0.23 -4.27 -17.98
CA LEU A 81 0.56 -4.92 -16.93
C LEU A 81 0.51 -4.14 -15.59
N TYR A 82 0.41 -2.81 -15.63
CA TYR A 82 0.32 -1.98 -14.43
C TYR A 82 -1.02 -2.14 -13.70
N VAL A 83 -2.13 -2.18 -14.44
CA VAL A 83 -3.47 -2.15 -13.83
C VAL A 83 -3.94 -3.47 -13.25
N THR A 84 -3.21 -4.57 -13.46
CA THR A 84 -3.59 -5.88 -12.91
C THR A 84 -2.36 -6.67 -12.48
N GLY A 85 -2.41 -7.23 -11.28
CA GLY A 85 -1.33 -8.04 -10.72
C GLY A 85 -1.83 -9.14 -9.79
N VAL A 86 -0.89 -9.96 -9.34
CA VAL A 86 -1.10 -10.99 -8.32
C VAL A 86 -0.12 -10.71 -7.19
N ILE A 87 -0.62 -10.73 -5.95
CA ILE A 87 0.22 -10.70 -4.74
C ILE A 87 0.11 -12.07 -4.10
N ASP A 88 1.26 -12.72 -3.92
CA ASP A 88 1.39 -13.86 -3.03
C ASP A 88 1.65 -13.32 -1.61
N ASP A 89 1.10 -14.01 -0.61
CA ASP A 89 1.20 -13.62 0.80
C ASP A 89 0.48 -12.31 1.19
N TRP A 90 -0.71 -12.05 0.64
CA TRP A 90 -1.55 -10.96 1.10
C TRP A 90 -2.25 -11.29 2.42
N TYR A 91 -2.08 -10.45 3.44
CA TYR A 91 -2.77 -10.59 4.71
C TYR A 91 -4.28 -10.39 4.54
N CYS A 92 -5.05 -11.47 4.74
CA CYS A 92 -6.50 -11.43 4.64
C CYS A 92 -7.11 -11.29 6.04
N THR A 93 -7.69 -10.12 6.32
CA THR A 93 -8.30 -9.81 7.62
C THR A 93 -9.52 -10.69 7.89
N ASP A 94 -10.37 -10.94 6.89
CA ASP A 94 -11.57 -11.79 7.05
C ASP A 94 -11.21 -13.24 7.36
N CYS A 95 -10.21 -13.81 6.66
CA CYS A 95 -9.75 -15.18 6.94
C CYS A 95 -9.14 -15.26 8.34
N SER A 96 -8.32 -14.27 8.72
CA SER A 96 -7.68 -14.23 10.04
C SER A 96 -8.72 -14.11 11.16
N ALA A 97 -9.75 -13.27 10.98
CA ALA A 97 -10.85 -13.14 11.93
C ALA A 97 -11.63 -14.46 12.08
N ALA A 98 -11.93 -15.15 10.97
CA ALA A 98 -12.66 -16.43 10.98
C ALA A 98 -11.86 -17.58 11.63
N GLY A 99 -10.54 -17.63 11.39
CA GLY A 99 -9.65 -18.61 12.04
C GLY A 99 -9.61 -18.40 13.55
N ASN A 100 -9.43 -17.16 13.98
CA ASN A 100 -9.42 -16.81 15.40
C ASN A 100 -10.79 -17.01 16.07
N ALA A 101 -11.90 -16.81 15.36
CA ALA A 101 -13.24 -17.12 15.87
C ALA A 101 -13.42 -18.63 16.13
N SER A 102 -12.85 -19.48 15.27
CA SER A 102 -12.93 -20.94 15.39
C SER A 102 -12.06 -21.47 16.55
N LEU A 103 -10.87 -20.91 16.76
CA LEU A 103 -9.97 -21.28 17.87
C LEU A 103 -10.55 -20.95 19.26
N ASN A 104 -11.42 -19.94 19.35
CA ASN A 104 -12.06 -19.55 20.61
C ASN A 104 -13.30 -20.41 20.95
N GLN A 105 -13.70 -21.35 20.08
CA GLN A 105 -14.88 -22.22 20.29
C GLN A 105 -14.55 -23.62 20.83
N GLU A 106 -13.29 -24.07 20.84
CA GLU A 106 -12.90 -25.39 21.39
C GLU A 106 -12.82 -25.45 22.93
N GLY A 107 -13.46 -24.50 23.63
CA GLY A 107 -13.44 -24.40 25.09
C GLY A 107 -14.78 -24.63 25.81
N THR A 108 -15.86 -25.02 25.13
CA THR A 108 -17.14 -25.30 25.84
C THR A 108 -17.96 -26.36 25.11
N THR A 109 -17.90 -27.59 25.60
CA THR A 109 -18.84 -28.64 25.23
C THR A 109 -20.08 -28.60 26.14
N VAL A 110 -21.24 -28.84 25.51
CA VAL A 110 -22.55 -29.28 26.06
C VAL A 110 -23.40 -28.12 26.66
N ASN A 111 -24.62 -27.79 26.19
CA ASN A 111 -25.75 -28.67 25.83
C ASN A 111 -26.79 -28.02 24.88
N ASP A 112 -27.61 -28.90 24.29
CA ASP A 112 -28.67 -28.73 23.28
C ASP A 112 -29.73 -27.62 23.47
N SER A 113 -30.18 -27.04 22.33
CA SER A 113 -31.54 -27.22 21.76
C SER A 113 -32.01 -26.04 20.87
N GLN A 114 -32.23 -26.33 19.58
CA GLN A 114 -33.27 -25.83 18.65
C GLN A 114 -33.74 -24.36 18.69
N HIS A 115 -33.65 -23.64 17.55
CA HIS A 115 -34.78 -23.42 16.62
C HIS A 115 -34.34 -22.60 15.39
N GLU A 116 -34.95 -22.90 14.23
CA GLU A 116 -34.85 -22.18 12.95
C GLU A 116 -35.32 -20.71 13.05
N GLN A 117 -34.77 -19.81 12.22
CA GLN A 117 -35.50 -19.18 11.09
C GLN A 117 -34.80 -17.90 10.55
N LEU A 118 -34.85 -17.79 9.21
CA LEU A 118 -34.56 -16.65 8.34
C LEU A 118 -34.94 -15.26 8.89
N ASP A 119 -34.08 -14.24 8.69
CA ASP A 119 -34.25 -13.15 7.70
C ASP A 119 -33.62 -11.78 8.09
N ASN A 120 -33.22 -11.07 7.02
CA ASN A 120 -33.05 -9.61 6.87
C ASN A 120 -31.74 -8.93 7.29
N LYS A 121 -30.90 -8.69 6.27
CA LYS A 121 -29.95 -7.57 6.21
C LYS A 121 -30.71 -6.25 6.08
N THR A 122 -30.44 -5.29 6.96
CA THR A 122 -30.62 -3.86 6.70
C THR A 122 -29.30 -3.15 6.97
N TYR A 123 -28.87 -2.36 5.99
CA TYR A 123 -27.76 -1.42 6.04
C TYR A 123 -27.90 -0.47 7.23
N MET A 124 -26.81 -0.18 7.95
CA MET A 124 -26.40 1.19 8.24
C MET A 124 -24.88 1.30 8.39
N GLN A 125 -24.41 2.35 7.73
CA GLN A 125 -23.09 2.93 7.61
C GLN A 125 -22.47 3.28 8.98
N LYS A 126 -21.19 2.97 9.17
CA LYS A 126 -20.41 3.55 10.27
C LYS A 126 -19.02 3.93 9.77
N GLU A 127 -18.87 5.23 9.54
CA GLU A 127 -17.60 5.93 9.42
C GLU A 127 -16.79 5.71 10.70
N SER A 128 -15.49 5.46 10.55
CA SER A 128 -14.54 5.43 11.66
C SER A 128 -13.38 6.34 11.33
N SER A 129 -13.38 7.51 11.94
CA SER A 129 -12.26 8.45 12.01
C SER A 129 -11.18 7.88 12.93
N TYR A 130 -9.91 7.95 12.53
CA TYR A 130 -8.77 7.77 13.43
C TYR A 130 -7.86 9.01 13.34
N PRO A 131 -7.38 9.55 14.46
CA PRO A 131 -6.48 10.69 14.49
C PRO A 131 -5.03 10.28 14.19
N ALA A 132 -4.30 11.21 13.59
CA ALA A 132 -2.88 11.13 13.29
C ALA A 132 -2.03 11.29 14.56
N ASP A 133 -1.04 10.41 14.74
CA ASP A 133 0.02 10.59 15.73
C ASP A 133 1.31 11.07 15.05
N GLU A 134 1.68 12.29 15.42
CA GLU A 134 2.86 13.04 15.02
C GLU A 134 3.99 12.74 16.02
N GLN A 135 5.05 12.04 15.62
CA GLN A 135 6.23 11.83 16.46
C GLN A 135 7.25 12.96 16.25
N THR A 136 7.31 13.87 17.23
CA THR A 136 8.40 14.83 17.39
C THR A 136 9.45 14.31 18.38
N MET A 137 10.70 14.36 17.94
CA MET A 137 11.91 14.19 18.75
C MET A 137 12.06 15.33 19.77
N THR A 138 12.26 15.01 21.06
CA THR A 138 13.03 15.90 21.95
C THR A 138 13.87 15.13 22.98
N THR A 139 15.14 15.51 23.01
CA THR A 139 16.18 15.25 24.02
C THR A 139 15.80 15.87 25.37
N ASN A 140 16.07 15.21 26.50
CA ASN A 140 16.41 15.91 27.75
C ASN A 140 17.17 15.04 28.76
N GLN A 141 18.16 15.67 29.39
CA GLN A 141 19.10 15.13 30.37
C GLN A 141 18.59 15.36 31.80
N ASN A 142 18.83 14.41 32.72
CA ASN A 142 19.22 14.69 34.11
C ASN A 142 19.72 13.44 34.86
N ASN A 143 20.85 13.60 35.56
CA ASN A 143 21.43 12.64 36.51
C ASN A 143 21.03 13.02 37.95
N GLY A 144 20.79 12.03 38.83
CA GLY A 144 20.61 12.27 40.27
C GLY A 144 20.28 11.05 41.17
N LYS A 145 21.30 10.25 41.49
CA LYS A 145 21.63 9.46 42.71
C LYS A 145 20.56 9.08 43.80
N LEU A 146 20.53 7.76 44.09
CA LEU A 146 20.01 6.86 45.18
C LEU A 146 19.81 7.39 46.64
N PRO A 147 19.00 6.73 47.54
CA PRO A 147 19.22 5.33 48.00
C PRO A 147 18.03 4.39 48.40
N VAL A 148 18.28 3.09 48.15
CA VAL A 148 18.02 1.77 48.81
C VAL A 148 16.89 1.52 49.85
N LEU A 149 16.31 0.30 49.70
CA LEU A 149 15.53 -0.61 50.60
C LEU A 149 14.08 -0.81 50.11
N ASP A 150 13.51 -2.01 49.94
CA ASP A 150 13.84 -3.33 50.51
C ASP A 150 13.25 -4.49 49.68
N ASN A 151 13.73 -5.69 49.97
CA ASN A 151 13.36 -7.01 49.43
C ASN A 151 11.85 -7.28 49.27
N ASN A 152 11.45 -7.87 48.15
CA ASN A 152 10.81 -9.19 48.20
C ASN A 152 10.85 -9.91 46.85
N ALA A 153 11.67 -10.96 46.82
CA ALA A 153 11.58 -12.02 45.83
C ALA A 153 10.21 -12.69 45.98
N ASN A 154 9.43 -12.73 44.90
CA ASN A 154 8.48 -13.80 44.65
C ASN A 154 8.34 -13.97 43.13
N GLN A 155 9.08 -14.96 42.64
CA GLN A 155 8.74 -15.69 41.43
C GLN A 155 7.27 -16.10 41.52
N MET A 156 6.42 -15.58 40.65
CA MET A 156 5.25 -16.24 40.07
C MET A 156 4.35 -15.17 39.45
N GLU A 157 4.72 -14.65 38.27
CA GLU A 157 3.71 -14.35 37.25
C GLU A 157 4.30 -14.27 35.84
N GLU A 158 5.21 -15.20 35.54
CA GLU A 158 5.64 -15.52 34.19
C GLU A 158 4.60 -16.41 33.47
N ARG A 159 3.30 -16.19 33.73
CA ARG A 159 2.23 -17.08 33.27
C ARG A 159 1.05 -16.43 32.55
N HIS A 160 1.02 -15.14 32.24
CA HIS A 160 -0.08 -14.58 31.40
C HIS A 160 0.35 -13.51 30.37
N LYS A 161 1.57 -13.59 29.82
CA LYS A 161 1.88 -12.97 28.51
C LYS A 161 2.01 -14.01 27.40
N LYS A 162 1.08 -14.98 27.34
CA LYS A 162 0.63 -15.42 26.02
C LYS A 162 -0.35 -14.34 25.56
N LEU A 163 0.18 -13.26 24.98
CA LEU A 163 -0.58 -12.58 23.93
C LEU A 163 -1.01 -13.71 23.00
N LYS A 164 -2.33 -13.95 22.89
CA LYS A 164 -2.85 -14.81 21.83
C LYS A 164 -2.34 -14.17 20.56
N GLU A 165 -1.26 -14.72 20.01
CA GLU A 165 -0.74 -14.28 18.74
C GLU A 165 -1.83 -14.67 17.75
N GLU A 166 -2.65 -13.69 17.38
CA GLU A 166 -3.74 -13.86 16.43
C GLU A 166 -3.18 -14.56 15.20
N GLU A 167 -3.81 -15.65 14.79
CA GLU A 167 -3.35 -16.38 13.61
C GLU A 167 -3.54 -15.49 12.39
N LYS A 168 -2.42 -15.00 11.84
CA LYS A 168 -2.40 -14.20 10.62
C LYS A 168 -2.46 -15.14 9.42
N ILE A 169 -3.56 -15.08 8.69
CA ILE A 169 -3.76 -15.88 7.48
C ILE A 169 -3.41 -15.04 6.26
N TYR A 170 -2.46 -15.54 5.50
CA TYR A 170 -2.01 -14.96 4.24
C TYR A 170 -2.59 -15.75 3.06
N ARG A 171 -2.92 -15.05 1.98
CA ARG A 171 -3.70 -15.52 0.84
C ARG A 171 -3.14 -14.96 -0.46
N THR A 172 -3.35 -15.67 -1.58
CA THR A 172 -3.06 -15.08 -2.88
C THR A 172 -4.19 -14.13 -3.25
N ALA A 173 -3.84 -12.91 -3.66
CA ALA A 173 -4.82 -11.89 -4.03
C ALA A 173 -4.62 -11.40 -5.47
N ILE A 174 -5.71 -10.98 -6.10
CA ILE A 174 -5.71 -10.23 -7.35
C ILE A 174 -5.72 -8.75 -6.99
N VAL A 175 -4.81 -7.99 -7.59
CA VAL A 175 -4.75 -6.53 -7.46
C VAL A 175 -5.22 -5.90 -8.76
N GLN A 176 -6.09 -4.90 -8.66
CA GLN A 176 -6.55 -4.12 -9.81
C GLN A 176 -6.47 -2.64 -9.50
N TYR A 177 -5.97 -1.85 -10.45
CA TYR A 177 -5.91 -0.38 -10.35
C TYR A 177 -6.82 0.26 -11.38
N HIS A 178 -7.54 1.30 -10.98
CA HIS A 178 -8.34 2.13 -11.89
C HIS A 178 -8.08 3.61 -11.63
N ILE A 179 -7.81 4.38 -12.69
CA ILE A 179 -7.59 5.83 -12.60
C ILE A 179 -8.93 6.48 -12.25
N THR A 180 -9.02 7.15 -11.10
CA THR A 180 -10.22 7.88 -10.66
C THR A 180 -10.18 9.34 -11.06
N LYS A 181 -8.97 9.93 -11.09
CA LYS A 181 -8.73 11.31 -11.51
C LYS A 181 -7.45 11.35 -12.34
N ALA A 182 -7.55 11.78 -13.59
CA ALA A 182 -6.39 12.06 -14.44
C ALA A 182 -6.09 13.56 -14.42
N ALA A 183 -4.84 13.91 -14.12
CA ALA A 183 -4.37 15.28 -14.15
C ALA A 183 -4.19 15.78 -15.61
N PRO A 184 -4.19 17.11 -15.83
CA PRO A 184 -3.89 17.68 -17.15
C PRO A 184 -2.54 17.23 -17.72
N ILE A 185 -1.55 16.98 -16.86
CA ILE A 185 -0.22 16.53 -17.25
C ILE A 185 0.07 15.17 -16.61
N LEU A 186 0.23 14.14 -17.44
CA LEU A 186 0.62 12.80 -17.00
C LEU A 186 2.09 12.55 -17.32
N THR A 187 2.83 12.08 -16.33
CA THR A 187 4.23 11.67 -16.49
C THR A 187 4.31 10.16 -16.48
N ILE A 188 4.80 9.56 -17.57
CA ILE A 188 4.98 8.11 -17.69
C ILE A 188 6.47 7.79 -17.66
N GLN A 189 6.89 6.98 -16.69
CA GLN A 189 8.25 6.44 -16.61
C GLN A 189 8.24 4.97 -17.02
N LEU A 190 9.03 4.61 -18.04
CA LEU A 190 9.29 3.21 -18.35
C LEU A 190 10.48 2.71 -17.54
N LYS A 191 10.28 1.66 -16.73
CA LYS A 191 11.34 0.99 -15.95
C LYS A 191 12.22 0.16 -16.88
N ARG A 192 13.26 0.81 -17.40
CA ARG A 192 14.24 0.19 -18.32
C ARG A 192 15.42 -0.46 -17.64
N PHE A 193 15.59 -0.28 -16.34
CA PHE A 193 16.61 -0.97 -15.58
C PHE A 193 15.95 -2.09 -14.80
N ASP A 194 16.38 -3.31 -15.08
CA ASP A 194 16.00 -4.45 -14.26
C ASP A 194 16.90 -4.50 -13.02
N TYR A 195 16.30 -4.49 -11.84
CA TYR A 195 16.98 -4.58 -10.55
C TYR A 195 16.84 -5.98 -9.93
N SER A 196 16.32 -6.96 -10.67
CA SER A 196 16.14 -8.35 -10.20
C SER A 196 17.45 -8.98 -9.71
N HIS A 197 18.60 -8.49 -10.19
CA HIS A 197 19.93 -8.90 -9.76
C HIS A 197 20.78 -7.67 -9.39
N PRO A 198 21.14 -7.47 -8.11
CA PRO A 198 21.92 -6.31 -7.65
C PRO A 198 23.24 -6.10 -8.39
N ASP A 199 23.85 -7.20 -8.84
CA ASP A 199 25.16 -7.22 -9.48
C ASP A 199 25.10 -7.05 -11.00
N LYS A 200 23.89 -7.02 -11.59
CA LYS A 200 23.69 -6.94 -13.03
C LYS A 200 22.53 -6.01 -13.37
N LEU A 201 22.84 -4.73 -13.50
CA LEU A 201 21.93 -3.77 -14.12
C LEU A 201 21.90 -4.01 -15.63
N ASP A 202 20.96 -4.86 -16.08
CA ASP A 202 20.67 -4.99 -17.49
C ASP A 202 19.66 -3.90 -17.90
N LYS A 203 20.09 -3.04 -18.82
CA LYS A 203 19.21 -2.01 -19.40
C LYS A 203 18.43 -2.62 -20.56
N LEU A 204 17.10 -2.64 -20.43
CA LEU A 204 16.16 -2.99 -21.48
C LEU A 204 16.28 -2.00 -22.66
N GLN A 205 16.83 -2.49 -23.77
CA GLN A 205 17.02 -1.71 -25.01
C GLN A 205 15.84 -1.83 -25.96
N GLU A 206 14.89 -2.70 -25.66
CA GLU A 206 13.75 -2.97 -26.53
C GLU A 206 12.93 -1.70 -26.72
N HIS A 207 12.55 -1.47 -27.98
CA HIS A 207 11.69 -0.36 -28.33
C HIS A 207 10.29 -0.62 -27.75
N VAL A 208 9.76 0.38 -27.04
CA VAL A 208 8.35 0.39 -26.61
C VAL A 208 7.63 1.34 -27.54
N SER A 209 6.69 0.83 -28.34
CA SER A 209 5.91 1.66 -29.25
C SER A 209 4.93 2.55 -28.49
N PHE A 210 4.78 3.78 -28.96
CA PHE A 210 3.77 4.71 -28.49
C PHE A 210 3.22 5.49 -29.66
N GLN A 211 1.95 5.85 -29.56
CA GLN A 211 1.27 6.70 -30.53
C GLN A 211 1.27 8.16 -30.03
N ASP A 212 1.03 9.10 -30.94
CA ASP A 212 0.88 10.52 -30.58
C ASP A 212 -0.33 10.77 -29.66
N THR A 213 -1.32 9.88 -29.69
CA THR A 213 -2.52 9.93 -28.83
C THR A 213 -2.63 8.65 -28.02
N LEU A 214 -2.67 8.79 -26.69
CA LEU A 214 -2.92 7.70 -25.75
C LEU A 214 -4.33 7.82 -25.17
N HIS A 215 -5.19 6.84 -25.46
CA HIS A 215 -6.53 6.78 -24.90
C HIS A 215 -6.52 6.10 -23.53
N ILE A 216 -6.54 6.90 -22.46
CA ILE A 216 -6.50 6.38 -21.08
C ILE A 216 -7.85 5.85 -20.57
N THR A 217 -8.94 6.07 -21.31
CA THR A 217 -10.32 5.75 -20.88
C THR A 217 -10.50 4.28 -20.47
N LYS A 218 -9.78 3.35 -21.10
CA LYS A 218 -9.78 1.91 -20.74
C LYS A 218 -9.37 1.66 -19.29
N PHE A 219 -8.51 2.52 -18.75
CA PHE A 219 -7.91 2.38 -17.42
C PHE A 219 -8.63 3.21 -16.37
N MET A 220 -9.63 4.00 -16.77
CA MET A 220 -10.39 4.83 -15.84
C MET A 220 -11.48 4.02 -15.15
N HIS A 221 -11.79 4.40 -13.91
CA HIS A 221 -12.96 3.87 -13.22
C HIS A 221 -14.22 4.45 -13.90
N LEU A 222 -14.94 3.62 -14.64
CA LEU A 222 -16.27 3.96 -15.15
C LEU A 222 -17.22 3.86 -13.97
N GLY A 223 -17.62 5.01 -13.42
CA GLY A 223 -18.61 5.11 -12.35
C GLY A 223 -19.99 4.59 -12.75
#